data_AF-A0A519ZKJ6-F1
#
_entry.id   AF-A0A519ZKJ6-F1
#
_cell.length_a   1.000
_cell.length_b   1.000
_cell.length_c   1.000
_cell.angle_alpha   90.00
_cell.angle_beta   90.00
_cell.angle_gamma   90.00
#
_symmetry.space_group_name_H-M   'P 1'
#
loop_
_entity.id
_entity.type
_entity.pdbx_description
1 polymer ?
#
loop_
_entity_poly.entity_id
_entity_poly.type
_entity_poly.pdbx_seq_one_letter_code
_entity_poly.pdbx_strand_id
1 'polypeptide(L)'
;MQLDYSEQEKLERGLFIDIILLAPATSELVITADSWQGTPDLLGERLIVRNAEWVVPLLAESREFLQQQALLNDLQTMFVHFYIVENGMEIFSSFDRMCSIVIEDSFPESQQLKLRYATLEIM
;
A
#
# COMPACT_ATOMS: atom_id res chain seq x y z
N MET A 1 -24.26 1.33 2.56
CA MET A 1 -24.50 0.72 1.23
C MET A 1 -23.45 -0.36 1.10
N GLN A 2 -23.83 -1.62 0.94
CA GLN A 2 -22.88 -2.72 0.83
C GLN A 2 -22.34 -2.73 -0.61
N LEU A 3 -21.03 -2.52 -0.78
CA LEU A 3 -20.38 -2.60 -2.09
C LEU A 3 -20.47 -4.04 -2.62
N ASP A 4 -20.56 -4.20 -3.94
CA ASP A 4 -20.21 -5.50 -4.50
C ASP A 4 -18.69 -5.71 -4.39
N TYR A 5 -18.28 -6.98 -4.32
CA TYR A 5 -16.88 -7.34 -4.10
C TYR A 5 -15.93 -6.74 -5.16
N SER A 6 -16.40 -6.59 -6.40
CA SER A 6 -15.60 -6.02 -7.49
C SER A 6 -15.43 -4.50 -7.41
N GLU A 7 -16.39 -3.80 -6.82
CA GLU A 7 -16.31 -2.35 -6.58
C GLU A 7 -15.33 -2.06 -5.43
N GLN A 8 -15.38 -2.87 -4.37
CA GLN A 8 -14.44 -2.77 -3.26
C GLN A 8 -12.99 -3.00 -3.72
N GLU A 9 -12.72 -4.07 -4.46
CA GLU A 9 -11.37 -4.35 -4.99
C GLU A 9 -10.86 -3.20 -5.89
N LYS A 10 -11.72 -2.57 -6.70
CA LYS A 10 -11.35 -1.41 -7.52
C LYS A 10 -10.98 -0.20 -6.66
N LEU A 11 -11.71 0.04 -5.57
CA LEU A 11 -11.43 1.14 -4.65
C LEU A 11 -10.13 0.89 -3.88
N GLU A 12 -9.92 -0.33 -3.38
CA GLU A 12 -8.69 -0.74 -2.70
C GLU A 12 -7.48 -0.60 -3.63
N ARG A 13 -7.58 -1.08 -4.87
CA ARG A 13 -6.55 -0.88 -5.89
C ARG A 13 -6.29 0.60 -6.15
N GLY A 14 -7.35 1.39 -6.30
CA GLY A 14 -7.24 2.83 -6.51
C GLY A 14 -6.49 3.51 -5.36
N LEU A 15 -6.88 3.20 -4.12
CA LEU A 15 -6.24 3.74 -2.93
C LEU A 15 -4.78 3.31 -2.83
N PHE A 16 -4.48 2.02 -3.09
CA PHE A 16 -3.11 1.52 -3.12
C PHE A 16 -2.25 2.29 -4.12
N ILE A 17 -2.75 2.53 -5.33
CA ILE A 17 -2.03 3.31 -6.33
C ILE A 17 -1.82 4.75 -5.83
N ASP A 18 -2.86 5.41 -5.31
CA ASP A 18 -2.77 6.78 -4.83
C ASP A 18 -1.76 6.92 -3.68
N ILE A 19 -1.75 5.99 -2.70
CA ILE A 19 -0.80 6.06 -1.58
C ILE A 19 0.64 5.79 -2.01
N ILE A 20 0.86 4.91 -2.99
CA ILE A 20 2.20 4.69 -3.57
C ILE A 20 2.70 5.92 -4.33
N LEU A 21 1.81 6.61 -5.05
CA LEU A 21 2.18 7.77 -5.86
C LEU A 21 2.34 9.06 -5.03
N LEU A 22 1.54 9.23 -3.98
CA LEU A 22 1.53 10.44 -3.16
C LEU A 22 2.49 10.40 -1.98
N ALA A 23 2.93 9.22 -1.54
CA ALA A 23 3.91 9.11 -0.45
C ALA A 23 5.17 9.95 -0.75
N PRO A 24 5.84 10.52 0.26
CA PRO A 24 7.13 11.20 0.06
C PRO A 24 8.18 10.30 -0.62
N ALA A 25 9.08 10.90 -1.42
CA ALA A 25 10.09 10.13 -2.17
C ALA A 25 11.12 9.39 -1.28
N THR A 26 11.23 9.83 -0.03
CA THR A 26 12.07 9.26 1.03
C THR A 26 11.41 8.09 1.76
N SER A 27 10.13 7.82 1.48
CA SER A 27 9.37 6.81 2.19
C SER A 27 9.70 5.39 1.74
N GLU A 28 9.40 4.44 2.62
CA GLU A 28 9.55 3.02 2.38
C GLU A 28 8.19 2.34 2.50
N LEU A 29 7.88 1.42 1.59
CA LEU A 29 6.79 0.46 1.76
C LEU A 29 7.33 -0.74 2.52
N VAL A 30 6.76 -1.02 3.69
CA VAL A 30 7.10 -2.17 4.53
C VAL A 30 5.96 -3.19 4.42
N ILE A 31 6.29 -4.42 4.06
CA ILE A 31 5.34 -5.52 3.90
C ILE A 31 5.71 -6.61 4.91
N THR A 32 4.72 -7.08 5.66
CA THR A 32 4.92 -8.12 6.68
C THR A 32 5.11 -9.50 6.04
N ALA A 33 5.88 -10.35 6.71
CA ALA A 33 6.28 -11.67 6.21
C ALA A 33 5.15 -12.70 6.06
N ASP A 34 3.99 -12.44 6.68
CA ASP A 34 2.77 -13.24 6.56
C ASP A 34 1.98 -12.93 5.28
N SER A 35 2.43 -11.93 4.51
CA SER A 35 1.98 -11.69 3.14
C SER A 35 2.34 -12.86 2.22
N TRP A 36 1.78 -12.85 1.00
CA TRP A 36 1.94 -13.96 0.07
C TRP A 36 3.42 -14.32 -0.19
N GLN A 37 3.75 -15.61 -0.13
CA GLN A 37 5.14 -16.10 -0.16
C GLN A 37 5.90 -15.78 -1.45
N GLY A 38 5.22 -15.56 -2.57
CA GLY A 38 5.86 -15.17 -3.84
C GLY A 38 6.14 -13.67 -3.97
N THR A 39 5.81 -12.86 -2.95
CA THR A 39 6.06 -11.41 -2.94
C THR A 39 7.55 -11.08 -3.09
N PRO A 40 8.50 -11.75 -2.40
CA PRO A 40 9.93 -11.54 -2.62
C PRO A 40 10.37 -11.78 -4.06
N ASP A 41 9.91 -12.87 -4.68
CA ASP A 41 10.27 -13.22 -6.06
C ASP A 41 9.72 -12.20 -7.06
N LEU A 42 8.50 -11.70 -6.82
CA LEU A 42 7.87 -10.68 -7.65
C LEU A 42 8.60 -9.33 -7.57
N LEU A 43 8.94 -8.87 -6.37
CA LEU A 43 9.59 -7.58 -6.14
C LEU A 43 11.08 -7.61 -6.54
N GLY A 44 11.73 -8.76 -6.38
CA GLY A 44 13.10 -9.01 -6.80
C GLY A 44 14.08 -8.02 -6.17
N GLU A 45 14.92 -7.41 -6.99
CA GLU A 45 15.98 -6.49 -6.56
C GLU A 45 15.47 -5.19 -5.89
N ARG A 46 14.17 -4.89 -6.00
CA ARG A 46 13.55 -3.72 -5.35
C ARG A 46 13.34 -3.91 -3.85
N LEU A 47 13.45 -5.15 -3.37
CA LEU A 47 13.15 -5.54 -2.02
C LEU A 47 14.41 -5.67 -1.17
N ILE A 48 14.34 -5.13 0.05
CA ILE A 48 15.34 -5.25 1.09
C ILE A 48 14.70 -6.00 2.25
N VAL A 49 15.35 -7.03 2.77
CA VAL A 49 14.86 -7.73 3.96
C VAL A 49 15.42 -7.04 5.20
N ARG A 50 14.54 -6.54 6.07
CA ARG A 50 14.91 -5.85 7.33
C ARG A 50 14.02 -6.37 8.46
N ASN A 51 14.60 -6.87 9.54
CA ASN A 51 13.85 -7.40 10.70
C ASN A 51 12.76 -8.42 10.35
N ALA A 52 13.05 -9.32 9.39
CA ALA A 52 12.11 -10.28 8.81
C ALA A 52 10.96 -9.65 7.99
N GLU A 53 10.91 -8.34 7.81
CA GLU A 53 9.98 -7.66 6.92
C GLU A 53 10.60 -7.43 5.55
N TRP A 54 9.73 -7.15 4.58
CA TRP A 54 10.08 -6.86 3.20
C TRP A 54 9.90 -5.38 2.94
N VAL A 55 11.01 -4.69 2.68
CA VAL A 55 11.04 -3.23 2.55
C VAL A 55 11.31 -2.86 1.11
N VAL A 56 10.48 -2.00 0.54
CA VAL A 56 10.62 -1.47 -0.82
C VAL A 56 10.77 0.04 -0.72
N PRO A 57 11.96 0.60 -0.98
CA PRO A 57 12.12 2.05 -1.09
C PRO A 57 11.21 2.60 -2.20
N LEU A 58 10.43 3.64 -1.91
CA LEU A 58 9.49 4.25 -2.86
C LEU A 58 10.18 5.24 -3.81
N LEU A 59 11.25 4.78 -4.45
CA LEU A 59 11.91 5.45 -5.57
C LEU A 59 11.02 5.40 -6.83
N ALA A 60 11.33 6.24 -7.82
CA ALA A 60 10.53 6.37 -9.04
C ALA A 60 10.27 5.02 -9.76
N GLU A 61 11.31 4.20 -9.91
CA GLU A 61 11.22 2.88 -10.56
C GLU A 61 10.40 1.85 -9.75
N SER A 62 10.46 1.91 -8.42
CA SER A 62 9.64 1.07 -7.55
C SER A 62 8.18 1.49 -7.63
N ARG A 63 7.88 2.78 -7.64
CA ARG A 63 6.51 3.29 -7.77
C ARG A 63 5.87 2.89 -9.08
N GLU A 64 6.59 3.07 -10.19
CA GLU A 64 6.12 2.68 -11.51
C GLU A 64 5.83 1.17 -11.55
N PHE A 65 6.74 0.36 -11.03
CA PHE A 65 6.53 -1.09 -10.94
C PHE A 65 5.31 -1.46 -10.10
N LEU A 66 5.20 -0.93 -8.88
CA LEU A 66 4.10 -1.23 -7.96
C LEU A 66 2.74 -0.81 -8.55
N GLN A 67 2.69 0.37 -9.19
CA GLN A 67 1.49 0.84 -9.89
C GLN A 67 1.10 -0.13 -11.02
N GLN A 68 2.06 -0.53 -11.87
CA GLN A 68 1.80 -1.48 -12.95
C GLN A 68 1.32 -2.83 -12.43
N GLN A 69 1.93 -3.35 -11.36
CA GLN A 69 1.52 -4.61 -10.75
C GLN A 69 0.13 -4.52 -10.10
N ALA A 70 -0.22 -3.39 -9.47
CA ALA A 70 -1.57 -3.16 -8.97
C ALA A 70 -2.60 -3.18 -10.11
N LEU A 71 -2.31 -2.51 -11.22
CA LEU A 71 -3.21 -2.44 -12.38
C LEU A 71 -3.36 -3.78 -13.13
N LEU A 72 -2.30 -4.58 -13.21
CA LEU A 72 -2.28 -5.81 -13.99
C LEU A 72 -2.67 -7.05 -13.18
N ASN A 73 -2.30 -7.10 -11.90
CA ASN A 73 -2.33 -8.31 -11.09
C ASN A 73 -2.98 -8.09 -9.71
N ASP A 74 -3.58 -6.93 -9.46
CA ASP A 74 -4.20 -6.58 -8.17
C ASP A 74 -3.25 -6.82 -6.98
N LEU A 75 -1.98 -6.41 -7.14
CA LEU A 75 -0.89 -6.61 -6.19
C LEU A 75 -1.26 -6.35 -4.73
N GLN A 76 -2.08 -5.34 -4.47
CA GLN A 76 -2.51 -4.97 -3.12
C GLN A 76 -3.20 -6.13 -2.37
N THR A 77 -3.86 -7.04 -3.08
CA THR A 77 -4.55 -8.20 -2.50
C THR A 77 -3.58 -9.28 -1.99
N MET A 78 -2.31 -9.20 -2.39
CA MET A 78 -1.26 -10.17 -2.05
C MET A 78 -0.58 -9.81 -0.71
N PHE A 79 -0.76 -8.58 -0.24
CA PHE A 79 -0.22 -8.09 1.02
C PHE A 79 -1.24 -8.29 2.13
N VAL A 80 -0.87 -9.04 3.17
CA VAL A 80 -1.74 -9.24 4.34
C VAL A 80 -1.68 -7.98 5.21
N HIS A 81 -0.48 -7.54 5.59
CA HIS A 81 -0.27 -6.22 6.20
C HIS A 81 0.84 -5.47 5.47
N PHE A 82 0.68 -4.15 5.36
CA PHE A 82 1.73 -3.28 4.87
C PHE A 82 1.60 -1.86 5.40
N TYR A 83 2.72 -1.15 5.41
CA TYR A 83 2.85 0.19 5.97
C TYR A 83 3.66 1.08 5.04
N ILE A 84 3.41 2.38 5.04
CA ILE A 84 4.35 3.36 4.50
C ILE A 84 4.99 4.09 5.66
N VAL A 85 6.32 4.05 5.69
CA VAL A 85 7.14 4.69 6.71
C VAL A 85 7.89 5.86 6.10
N GLU A 86 7.81 7.02 6.73
CA GLU A 86 8.56 8.23 6.39
C GLU A 86 9.38 8.67 7.59
N ASN A 87 10.70 8.77 7.44
CA ASN A 87 11.63 9.14 8.52
C ASN A 87 11.43 8.34 9.83
N GLY A 88 11.09 7.05 9.70
CA GLY A 88 10.87 6.15 10.84
C GLY A 88 9.48 6.25 11.48
N MET A 89 8.56 7.03 10.92
CA MET A 89 7.17 7.11 11.36
C MET A 89 6.25 6.46 10.33
N GLU A 90 5.35 5.59 10.77
CA GLU A 90 4.25 5.11 9.93
C GLU A 90 3.30 6.27 9.61
N ILE A 91 3.04 6.49 8.32
CA ILE A 91 2.12 7.52 7.82
C ILE A 91 0.91 6.92 7.10
N PHE A 92 0.97 5.61 6.81
CA PHE A 92 -0.12 4.82 6.26
C PHE A 92 0.04 3.39 6.77
N SER A 93 -1.06 2.77 7.15
CA SER A 93 -1.08 1.36 7.58
C SER A 93 -2.29 0.66 7.01
N SER A 94 -2.09 -0.56 6.49
CA SER A 94 -3.14 -1.43 5.98
C SER A 94 -3.04 -2.80 6.63
N PHE A 95 -4.18 -3.34 7.02
CA PHE A 95 -4.31 -4.64 7.65
C PHE A 95 -5.32 -5.53 6.95
N ASP A 96 -5.10 -6.85 7.04
CA ASP A 96 -5.99 -7.89 6.52
C ASP A 96 -6.36 -7.66 5.05
N ARG A 97 -5.35 -7.43 4.20
CA ARG A 97 -5.52 -7.13 2.76
C ARG A 97 -6.37 -5.89 2.50
N MET A 98 -6.02 -4.78 3.16
CA MET A 98 -6.74 -3.50 3.07
C MET A 98 -8.17 -3.51 3.64
N CYS A 99 -8.57 -4.53 4.41
CA CYS A 99 -9.84 -4.53 5.12
C CYS A 99 -9.90 -3.47 6.24
N SER A 100 -8.74 -3.06 6.77
CA SER A 100 -8.64 -1.97 7.73
C SER A 100 -7.49 -1.08 7.37
N ILE A 101 -7.75 0.22 7.29
CA ILE A 101 -6.81 1.21 6.76
C ILE A 101 -6.75 2.39 7.72
N VAL A 102 -5.53 2.84 8.00
CA VAL A 102 -5.24 4.07 8.75
C VAL A 102 -4.43 4.98 7.85
N ILE A 103 -4.90 6.23 7.71
CA ILE A 103 -4.12 7.28 7.04
C ILE A 103 -3.85 8.39 8.06
N GLU A 104 -2.59 8.57 8.42
CA GLU A 104 -2.20 9.62 9.36
C GLU A 104 -2.40 11.01 8.75
N ASP A 105 -2.69 12.00 9.58
CA ASP A 105 -2.86 13.39 9.11
C ASP A 105 -1.58 13.96 8.46
N SER A 106 -0.42 13.39 8.81
CA SER A 106 0.88 13.71 8.22
C SER A 106 1.06 13.18 6.78
N PHE A 107 0.20 12.26 6.32
CA PHE A 107 0.26 11.73 4.97
C PHE A 107 -0.13 12.81 3.94
N PRO A 108 0.59 12.96 2.81
CA PRO A 108 0.25 13.92 1.77
C PRO A 108 -1.18 13.72 1.25
N GLU A 109 -1.96 14.79 1.25
CA GLU A 109 -3.36 14.77 0.78
C GLU A 109 -4.29 13.84 1.57
N SER A 110 -3.95 13.47 2.81
CA SER A 110 -4.71 12.58 3.69
C SER A 110 -6.23 12.88 3.70
N GLN A 111 -6.62 14.13 3.91
CA GLN A 111 -8.03 14.56 3.91
C GLN A 111 -8.73 14.31 2.57
N GLN A 112 -8.04 14.51 1.44
CA GLN A 112 -8.63 14.27 0.11
C GLN A 112 -8.79 12.76 -0.15
N LEU A 113 -7.81 11.96 0.28
CA LEU A 113 -7.88 10.49 0.17
C LEU A 113 -9.01 9.93 1.04
N LYS A 114 -9.12 10.37 2.29
CA LYS A 114 -10.22 9.96 3.20
C LYS A 114 -11.60 10.30 2.62
N LEU A 115 -11.73 11.45 1.95
CA LEU A 115 -12.99 11.83 1.27
C LEU A 115 -13.24 11.00 0.00
N ARG A 116 -12.21 10.79 -0.83
CA ARG A 116 -12.33 10.03 -2.10
C ARG A 116 -12.66 8.56 -1.86
N TYR A 117 -12.08 7.97 -0.81
CA TYR A 117 -12.20 6.56 -0.46
C TYR A 117 -13.03 6.33 0.81
N ALA A 118 -13.92 7.25 1.17
CA ALA A 118 -14.71 7.19 2.40
C ALA A 118 -15.52 5.89 2.58
N THR A 119 -15.83 5.20 1.47
CA THR A 119 -16.51 3.91 1.46
C THR A 119 -15.68 2.74 1.99
N LEU A 120 -14.35 2.89 2.08
CA LEU A 120 -13.43 1.89 2.64
C LEU A 120 -13.28 2.02 4.17
N GLU A 121 -14.08 2.87 4.83
CA GLU A 121 -14.07 3.07 6.29
C GLU A 121 -12.67 3.37 6.87
N ILE A 122 -11.90 4.19 6.15
CA ILE A 122 -10.54 4.61 6.52
C ILE A 122 -10.58 5.38 7.84
N MET A 123 -9.69 5.00 8.78
CA MET A 123 -9.45 5.70 10.05
C MET A 123 -8.46 6.85 9.88
#